data_AF-A0A965BTG8-F1
#
_entry.id   AF-A0A965BTG8-F1
#
_cell.length_a   1.000
_cell.length_b   1.000
_cell.length_c   1.000
_cell.angle_alpha   90.00
_cell.angle_beta   90.00
_cell.angle_gamma   90.00
#
_symmetry.space_group_name_H-M   'P 1'
#
loop_
_entity.id
_entity.type
_entity.pdbx_description
1 polymer ?
#
loop_
_entity_poly.entity_id
_entity_poly.type
_entity_poly.pdbx_seq_one_letter_code
_entity_poly.pdbx_strand_id
1 'polypeptide(L)'
;MAQQERSYDYWQHQREMIKRGQQAVFMCNGLFTSKRTIEQVYERELAFFPDPIGTPEGGDYHVAWDEQGVEVGAAGQVPTMRSQIPWPDGDLVEDKALPAEIDAAALQRASDWAFDRPTPEQSTISLLVVYRGDIIHERYADGFDMTTRTRTWSTAKSIAATLIGMLVDEGRLELDGPLGFEWLPETSSPETDPRNAITLRHALNMSTGLQSIDNNRMEYATGSGMSYWAGDSSVEDARERGLIREPGTRWDYENYDTLLAVYAMKRALGGEREYAEFPRKALLDKIGMRNTLVSTDRFGDFVLSSQVYTNARD
;
A
#
# COMPACT_ATOMS: atom_id res chain seq x y z
N MET A 1 -8.59 -17.77 -56.66
CA MET A 1 -8.18 -16.52 -55.99
C MET A 1 -8.01 -16.83 -54.53
N ALA A 2 -6.78 -16.86 -54.01
CA ALA A 2 -6.52 -17.07 -52.59
C ALA A 2 -6.63 -15.71 -51.87
N GLN A 3 -7.58 -15.60 -50.96
CA GLN A 3 -7.77 -14.40 -50.14
C GLN A 3 -6.77 -14.48 -48.97
N GLN A 4 -5.76 -13.63 -49.01
CA GLN A 4 -4.76 -13.52 -47.95
C GLN A 4 -5.41 -12.75 -46.78
N GLU A 5 -5.82 -13.45 -45.72
CA GLU A 5 -6.23 -12.81 -44.47
C GLU A 5 -5.02 -12.11 -43.86
N ARG A 6 -4.96 -10.78 -43.97
CA ARG A 6 -4.06 -9.97 -43.14
C ARG A 6 -4.73 -9.79 -41.78
N SER A 7 -4.28 -10.52 -40.76
CA SER A 7 -4.61 -10.23 -39.38
C SER A 7 -3.92 -8.92 -38.98
N TYR A 8 -4.65 -7.81 -39.02
CA TYR A 8 -4.15 -6.54 -38.51
C TYR A 8 -4.24 -6.56 -36.98
N ASP A 9 -3.11 -6.41 -36.32
CA ASP A 9 -3.00 -6.43 -34.87
C ASP A 9 -3.27 -5.05 -34.28
N TYR A 10 -4.55 -4.79 -33.98
CA TYR A 10 -5.01 -3.51 -33.42
C TYR A 10 -4.34 -3.11 -32.10
N TRP A 11 -3.73 -4.06 -31.38
CA TRP A 11 -3.14 -3.85 -30.06
C TRP A 11 -1.62 -3.67 -30.09
N GLN A 12 -1.00 -3.79 -31.26
CA GLN A 12 0.44 -3.69 -31.43
C GLN A 12 1.00 -2.39 -30.85
N HIS A 13 0.37 -1.25 -31.16
CA HIS A 13 0.82 0.06 -30.70
C HIS A 13 0.78 0.20 -29.17
N GLN A 14 -0.25 -0.35 -28.52
CA GLN A 14 -0.39 -0.27 -27.06
C GLN A 14 0.65 -1.15 -26.35
N ARG A 15 0.92 -2.35 -26.89
CA ARG A 15 1.99 -3.21 -26.36
C ARG A 15 3.37 -2.57 -26.52
N GLU A 16 3.64 -1.94 -27.67
CA GLU A 16 4.90 -1.22 -27.87
C GLU A 16 5.05 -0.03 -26.92
N MET A 17 3.97 0.73 -26.68
CA MET A 17 3.98 1.83 -25.71
C MET A 17 4.26 1.34 -24.28
N ILE A 18 3.59 0.28 -23.84
CA ILE A 18 3.78 -0.31 -22.51
C ILE A 18 5.22 -0.83 -22.37
N LYS A 19 5.71 -1.56 -23.37
CA LYS A 19 7.06 -2.12 -23.39
C LYS A 19 8.13 -1.03 -23.27
N ARG A 20 8.00 0.04 -24.06
CA ARG A 20 8.91 1.20 -24.02
C ARG A 20 8.86 1.91 -22.68
N GLY A 21 7.67 2.14 -22.13
CA GLY A 21 7.50 2.75 -20.81
C GLY A 21 8.12 1.92 -19.69
N GLN A 22 7.93 0.59 -19.72
CA GLN A 22 8.54 -0.32 -18.75
C GLN A 22 10.07 -0.29 -18.83
N GLN A 23 10.64 -0.39 -20.03
CA GLN A 23 12.09 -0.29 -20.20
C GLN A 23 12.64 1.06 -19.73
N ALA A 24 11.96 2.17 -20.06
CA ALA A 24 12.38 3.50 -19.62
C ALA A 24 12.40 3.62 -18.08
N VAL A 25 11.40 3.04 -17.38
CA VAL A 25 11.38 2.99 -15.91
C VAL A 25 12.54 2.18 -15.36
N PHE A 26 12.80 0.99 -15.90
CA PHE A 26 13.91 0.15 -15.45
C PHE A 26 15.26 0.83 -15.64
N MET A 27 15.45 1.50 -16.78
CA MET A 27 16.66 2.25 -17.07
C MET A 27 16.80 3.48 -16.17
N CYS A 28 15.75 4.28 -15.99
CA CYS A 28 15.75 5.44 -15.09
C CYS A 28 16.09 5.03 -13.65
N ASN A 29 15.41 4.02 -13.11
CA ASN A 29 15.64 3.55 -11.74
C ASN A 29 17.06 2.96 -11.60
N GLY A 30 17.51 2.16 -12.57
CA GLY A 30 18.84 1.58 -12.54
C GLY A 30 19.96 2.62 -12.55
N LEU A 31 19.86 3.60 -13.46
CA LEU A 31 20.89 4.63 -13.67
C LEU A 31 20.88 5.70 -12.58
N PHE A 32 19.70 6.25 -12.26
CA PHE A 32 19.62 7.48 -11.47
C PHE A 32 19.25 7.24 -10.01
N THR A 33 18.48 6.20 -9.72
CA THR A 33 18.13 5.81 -8.34
C THR A 33 19.17 4.86 -7.76
N SER A 34 19.43 3.74 -8.42
CA SER A 34 20.35 2.69 -7.97
C SER A 34 21.82 2.94 -8.31
N LYS A 35 22.12 4.05 -9.01
CA LYS A 35 23.47 4.50 -9.40
C LYS A 35 24.31 3.43 -10.13
N ARG A 36 23.67 2.59 -10.96
CA ARG A 36 24.34 1.57 -11.77
C ARG A 36 24.86 2.12 -13.08
N THR A 37 25.83 1.45 -13.68
CA THR A 37 26.25 1.73 -15.06
C THR A 37 25.22 1.19 -16.05
N ILE A 38 25.26 1.66 -17.29
CA ILE A 38 24.31 1.20 -18.31
C ILE A 38 24.48 -0.29 -18.63
N GLU A 39 25.71 -0.81 -18.57
CA GLU A 39 26.01 -2.23 -18.74
C GLU A 39 25.32 -3.06 -17.65
N GLN A 40 25.44 -2.63 -16.39
CA GLN A 40 24.79 -3.30 -15.26
C GLN A 40 23.26 -3.28 -15.36
N VAL A 41 22.69 -2.20 -15.89
CA VAL A 41 21.24 -2.10 -16.14
C VAL A 41 20.78 -3.12 -17.17
N TYR A 42 21.52 -3.28 -18.26
CA TYR A 42 21.21 -4.31 -19.27
C TYR A 42 21.42 -5.74 -18.73
N GLU A 43 22.47 -5.97 -17.95
CA GLU A 43 22.79 -7.28 -17.38
C GLU A 43 21.84 -7.72 -16.26
N ARG A 44 21.17 -6.79 -15.58
CA ARG A 44 20.35 -7.08 -14.40
C ARG A 44 18.89 -6.74 -14.61
N GLU A 45 18.58 -5.46 -14.77
CA GLU A 45 17.21 -4.98 -14.87
C GLU A 45 16.55 -5.41 -16.18
N LEU A 46 17.27 -5.29 -17.30
CA LEU A 46 16.73 -5.62 -18.62
C LEU A 46 16.99 -7.06 -19.05
N ALA A 47 17.78 -7.84 -18.31
CA ALA A 47 18.04 -9.24 -18.63
C ALA A 47 16.78 -10.12 -18.63
N PHE A 48 15.77 -9.73 -17.85
CA PHE A 48 14.45 -10.38 -17.81
C PHE A 48 13.44 -9.77 -18.79
N PHE A 49 13.84 -8.73 -19.51
CA PHE A 49 13.00 -8.06 -20.48
C PHE A 49 13.12 -8.82 -21.82
N PRO A 50 12.03 -9.39 -22.37
CA PRO A 50 12.14 -10.37 -23.46
C PRO A 50 12.70 -9.81 -24.78
N ASP A 51 12.74 -8.49 -24.95
CA ASP A 51 13.31 -7.82 -26.13
C ASP A 51 13.60 -6.34 -25.82
N PRO A 52 14.69 -6.03 -25.11
CA PRO A 52 15.04 -4.66 -24.77
C PRO A 52 15.48 -3.89 -26.01
N ILE A 53 15.02 -2.65 -26.15
CA ILE A 53 15.37 -1.75 -27.23
C ILE A 53 16.81 -1.26 -27.02
N GLY A 54 17.66 -1.44 -28.03
CA GLY A 54 19.07 -1.07 -27.98
C GLY A 54 19.94 -2.01 -27.15
N THR A 55 21.19 -1.63 -26.96
CA THR A 55 22.22 -2.31 -26.16
C THR A 55 22.95 -1.27 -25.29
N PRO A 56 23.83 -1.65 -24.35
CA PRO A 56 24.62 -0.68 -23.59
C PRO A 56 25.40 0.31 -24.45
N GLU A 57 25.80 -0.11 -25.66
CA GLU A 57 26.55 0.69 -26.63
C GLU A 57 25.67 1.67 -27.43
N GLY A 58 24.34 1.57 -27.33
CA GLY A 58 23.38 2.47 -27.96
C GLY A 58 22.18 1.78 -28.60
N GLY A 59 21.27 2.57 -29.17
CA GLY A 59 20.06 2.10 -29.83
C GLY A 59 19.00 3.18 -29.86
N ASP A 60 17.74 2.79 -30.10
CA ASP A 60 16.60 3.70 -30.06
C ASP A 60 16.21 4.02 -28.60
N TYR A 61 17.14 4.58 -27.84
CA TYR A 61 16.90 5.17 -26.53
C TYR A 61 17.86 6.34 -26.31
N HIS A 62 17.48 7.27 -25.44
CA HIS A 62 18.29 8.42 -25.07
C HIS A 62 18.32 8.55 -23.55
N VAL A 63 19.52 8.72 -23.00
CA VAL A 63 19.73 9.00 -21.58
C VAL A 63 20.10 10.47 -21.44
N ALA A 64 19.17 11.26 -20.92
CA ALA A 64 19.43 12.65 -20.59
C ALA A 64 20.11 12.70 -19.22
N TRP A 65 21.44 12.62 -19.18
CA TRP A 65 22.22 12.57 -17.93
C TRP A 65 22.04 13.80 -17.06
N ASP A 66 22.00 15.00 -17.68
CA ASP A 66 21.81 16.27 -16.99
C ASP A 66 20.39 16.38 -16.38
N GLU A 67 19.41 15.78 -17.03
CA GLU A 67 17.99 15.78 -16.62
C GLU A 67 17.55 14.47 -15.95
N GLN A 68 18.49 13.58 -15.64
CA GLN A 68 18.25 12.25 -15.06
C GLN A 68 17.01 11.55 -15.65
N GLY A 69 16.90 11.54 -16.99
CA GLY A 69 15.74 11.02 -17.72
C GLY A 69 16.14 9.96 -18.75
N VAL A 70 15.20 9.05 -19.04
CA VAL A 70 15.37 8.04 -20.10
C VAL A 70 14.17 8.07 -21.04
N GLU A 71 14.48 8.11 -22.33
CA GLU A 71 13.52 7.97 -23.42
C GLU A 71 13.81 6.66 -24.18
N VAL A 72 12.80 5.85 -24.46
CA VAL A 72 12.97 4.55 -25.15
C VAL A 72 12.10 4.47 -26.39
N GLY A 73 12.69 4.72 -27.56
CA GLY A 73 12.11 4.65 -28.89
C GLY A 73 12.48 5.87 -29.74
N ALA A 74 11.98 5.92 -30.98
CA ALA A 74 12.23 7.04 -31.90
C ALA A 74 11.65 8.37 -31.37
N ALA A 75 12.39 9.47 -31.56
CA ALA A 75 12.01 10.81 -31.15
C ALA A 75 10.57 11.16 -31.60
N GLY A 76 9.71 11.50 -30.63
CA GLY A 76 8.30 11.84 -30.88
C GLY A 76 7.30 10.67 -30.89
N GLN A 77 7.72 9.42 -30.61
CA GLN A 77 6.84 8.25 -30.61
C GLN A 77 6.63 7.56 -29.24
N VAL A 78 7.00 8.21 -28.13
CA VAL A 78 7.09 7.55 -26.80
C VAL A 78 6.77 8.52 -25.67
N PRO A 79 6.10 8.08 -24.57
CA PRO A 79 6.10 8.84 -23.32
C PRO A 79 7.50 8.92 -22.71
N THR A 80 8.00 10.15 -22.49
CA THR A 80 9.22 10.42 -21.70
C THR A 80 8.96 10.08 -20.23
N MET A 81 9.70 9.10 -19.67
CA MET A 81 9.68 8.82 -18.23
C MET A 81 10.82 9.60 -17.57
N ARG A 82 10.47 10.59 -16.76
CA ARG A 82 11.43 11.41 -16.01
C ARG A 82 11.49 10.91 -14.57
N SER A 83 12.69 10.62 -14.07
CA SER A 83 12.93 10.26 -12.66
C SER A 83 12.84 11.44 -11.69
N GLN A 84 12.34 12.60 -12.15
CA GLN A 84 12.46 13.90 -11.49
C GLN A 84 11.16 14.41 -10.84
N ILE A 85 10.14 13.57 -10.63
CA ILE A 85 8.91 14.05 -9.97
C ILE A 85 9.23 14.28 -8.48
N PRO A 86 9.07 15.50 -7.95
CA PRO A 86 9.33 15.78 -6.54
C PRO A 86 8.44 14.95 -5.63
N TRP A 87 8.97 14.53 -4.49
CA TRP A 87 8.16 13.99 -3.40
C TRP A 87 7.11 15.04 -2.95
N PRO A 88 5.84 14.65 -2.67
CA PRO A 88 5.34 13.27 -2.56
C PRO A 88 4.82 12.64 -3.86
N ASP A 89 4.69 13.39 -4.96
CA ASP A 89 4.15 12.84 -6.22
C ASP A 89 5.13 11.87 -6.92
N GLY A 90 6.41 11.92 -6.54
CA GLY A 90 7.46 10.97 -6.91
C GLY A 90 8.53 10.82 -5.83
N ASP A 91 9.74 10.49 -6.24
CA ASP A 91 10.84 10.14 -5.33
C ASP A 91 12.01 11.16 -5.34
N LEU A 92 11.90 12.25 -6.08
CA LEU A 92 12.94 13.27 -6.07
C LEU A 92 12.85 14.09 -4.77
N VAL A 93 13.92 14.04 -3.97
CA VAL A 93 14.14 14.91 -2.82
C VAL A 93 15.32 15.81 -3.16
N GLU A 94 15.09 17.13 -3.16
CA GLU A 94 16.15 18.10 -3.39
C GLU A 94 17.10 18.16 -2.19
N ASP A 95 18.41 18.25 -2.45
CA ASP A 95 19.41 18.48 -1.41
C ASP A 95 19.34 19.94 -0.93
N LYS A 96 18.42 20.19 0.00
CA LYS A 96 18.22 21.50 0.64
C LYS A 96 18.95 21.52 1.98
N ALA A 97 19.60 22.65 2.27
CA ALA A 97 20.10 22.90 3.62
C ALA A 97 18.95 22.87 4.64
N LEU A 98 19.22 22.31 5.83
CA LEU A 98 18.24 22.28 6.90
C LEU A 98 17.74 23.70 7.24
N PRO A 99 16.43 23.89 7.52
CA PRO A 99 15.92 25.16 7.98
C PRO A 99 16.68 25.65 9.21
N ALA A 100 16.92 26.96 9.32
CA ALA A 100 17.77 27.55 10.36
C ALA A 100 17.28 27.27 11.79
N GLU A 101 15.98 27.01 11.96
CA GLU A 101 15.39 26.63 13.24
C GLU A 101 15.65 25.16 13.66
N ILE A 102 16.13 24.32 12.76
CA ILE A 102 16.39 22.90 13.02
C ILE A 102 17.82 22.73 13.55
N ASP A 103 17.94 22.22 14.78
CA ASP A 103 19.22 21.77 15.34
C ASP A 103 19.62 20.45 14.67
N ALA A 104 20.53 20.54 13.68
CA ALA A 104 21.06 19.39 12.95
C ALA A 104 21.70 18.34 13.87
N ALA A 105 22.37 18.76 14.95
CA ALA A 105 23.01 17.84 15.87
C ALA A 105 21.97 17.10 16.73
N ALA A 106 20.87 17.76 17.11
CA ALA A 106 19.76 17.09 17.78
C ALA A 106 19.04 16.09 16.88
N LEU A 107 18.80 16.45 15.61
CA LEU A 107 18.20 15.56 14.62
C LEU A 107 19.06 14.31 14.40
N GLN A 108 20.38 14.49 14.25
CA GLN A 108 21.30 13.36 14.09
C GLN A 108 21.31 12.45 15.32
N ARG A 109 21.38 13.02 16.54
CA ARG A 109 21.31 12.21 17.78
C ARG A 109 20.02 11.41 17.90
N ALA A 110 18.89 11.98 17.48
CA ALA A 110 17.61 11.27 17.45
C ALA A 110 17.61 10.14 16.41
N SER A 111 18.19 10.38 15.23
CA SER A 111 18.40 9.33 14.23
C SER A 111 19.30 8.21 14.75
N ASP A 112 20.42 8.54 15.38
CA ASP A 112 21.35 7.54 15.91
C ASP A 112 20.66 6.71 16.99
N TRP A 113 19.96 7.34 17.94
CA TRP A 113 19.20 6.63 18.96
C TRP A 113 18.13 5.70 18.38
N ALA A 114 17.48 6.08 17.27
CA ALA A 114 16.49 5.25 16.63
C ALA A 114 17.10 3.95 16.07
N PHE A 115 18.32 4.01 15.51
CA PHE A 115 19.01 2.86 14.92
C PHE A 115 19.86 2.07 15.94
N ASP A 116 20.45 2.75 16.92
CA ASP A 116 21.34 2.18 17.94
C ASP A 116 20.55 1.94 19.24
N ARG A 117 19.50 1.12 19.14
CA ARG A 117 18.66 0.77 20.29
C ARG A 117 19.44 -0.07 21.31
N PRO A 118 19.18 0.10 22.62
CA PRO A 118 19.85 -0.69 23.66
C PRO A 118 19.37 -2.15 23.75
N THR A 119 18.44 -2.55 22.88
CA THR A 119 17.77 -3.86 22.88
C THR A 119 17.89 -4.48 21.49
N PRO A 120 18.38 -5.73 21.36
CA PRO A 120 18.44 -6.43 20.08
C PRO A 120 17.05 -6.83 19.55
N GLU A 121 15.99 -6.73 20.37
CA GLU A 121 14.61 -7.02 19.99
C GLU A 121 13.94 -5.90 19.18
N GLN A 122 14.58 -4.72 19.08
CA GLN A 122 14.06 -3.59 18.30
C GLN A 122 15.10 -3.11 17.29
N SER A 123 14.81 -3.34 16.01
CA SER A 123 15.66 -2.88 14.91
C SER A 123 14.88 -1.90 14.04
N THR A 124 15.36 -0.65 13.98
CA THR A 124 14.83 0.33 13.04
C THR A 124 15.39 0.06 11.65
N ILE A 125 14.51 -0.11 10.68
CA ILE A 125 14.87 -0.38 9.28
C ILE A 125 14.81 0.88 8.39
N SER A 126 14.00 1.86 8.79
CA SER A 126 13.85 3.13 8.10
C SER A 126 13.42 4.22 9.08
N LEU A 127 13.87 5.45 8.84
CA LEU A 127 13.44 6.66 9.53
C LEU A 127 13.29 7.77 8.51
N LEU A 128 12.10 8.36 8.45
CA LEU A 128 11.82 9.56 7.67
C LEU A 128 11.33 10.67 8.60
N VAL A 129 11.84 11.89 8.43
CA VAL A 129 11.38 13.08 9.15
C VAL A 129 10.96 14.13 8.14
N VAL A 130 9.67 14.48 8.17
CA VAL A 130 9.09 15.50 7.31
C VAL A 130 8.81 16.76 8.14
N TYR A 131 9.24 17.91 7.64
CA TYR A 131 8.98 19.21 8.26
C TYR A 131 8.53 20.21 7.21
N ARG A 132 7.33 20.79 7.41
CA ARG A 132 6.71 21.76 6.47
C ARG A 132 6.60 21.27 5.02
N GLY A 133 6.41 19.96 4.83
CA GLY A 133 6.27 19.36 3.51
C GLY A 133 7.59 19.00 2.82
N ASP A 134 8.74 19.19 3.47
CA ASP A 134 10.03 18.73 2.98
C ASP A 134 10.54 17.55 3.84
N ILE A 135 11.14 16.54 3.20
CA ILE A 135 11.92 15.51 3.88
C ILE A 135 13.23 16.16 4.35
N ILE A 136 13.42 16.27 5.65
CA ILE A 136 14.62 16.89 6.26
C ILE A 136 15.61 15.84 6.80
N HIS A 137 15.18 14.59 6.92
CA HIS A 137 16.06 13.47 7.30
C HIS A 137 15.50 12.17 6.77
N GLU A 138 16.37 11.35 6.21
CA GLU A 138 16.06 10.03 5.69
C GLU A 138 17.23 9.09 5.95
N ARG A 139 16.95 7.95 6.60
CA ARG A 139 17.96 6.93 6.88
C ARG A 139 17.34 5.54 6.77
N TYR A 140 18.11 4.61 6.21
CA TYR A 140 17.74 3.20 6.08
C TYR A 140 18.79 2.32 6.75
N ALA A 141 18.38 1.13 7.19
CA ALA A 141 19.30 0.10 7.67
C ALA A 141 20.01 -0.58 6.51
N ASP A 142 21.10 -1.29 6.80
CA ASP A 142 21.83 -2.06 5.79
C ASP A 142 20.90 -3.07 5.08
N GLY A 143 20.90 -3.02 3.75
CA GLY A 143 20.04 -3.87 2.91
C GLY A 143 18.61 -3.35 2.71
N PHE A 144 18.28 -2.19 3.26
CA PHE A 144 17.01 -1.48 3.04
C PHE A 144 17.27 -0.18 2.28
N ASP A 145 16.30 0.22 1.46
CA ASP A 145 16.31 1.49 0.75
C ASP A 145 14.89 2.07 0.64
N MET A 146 14.78 3.22 -0.02
CA MET A 146 13.49 3.90 -0.24
C MET A 146 12.44 3.05 -0.99
N THR A 147 12.86 2.01 -1.70
CA THR A 147 11.94 1.14 -2.47
C THR A 147 11.50 -0.08 -1.66
N THR A 148 12.12 -0.32 -0.51
CA THR A 148 11.88 -1.51 0.30
C THR A 148 10.54 -1.44 1.02
N ARG A 149 9.61 -2.32 0.64
CA ARG A 149 8.29 -2.41 1.25
C ARG A 149 8.33 -3.27 2.50
N THR A 150 7.77 -2.77 3.58
CA THR A 150 7.65 -3.49 4.84
C THR A 150 6.21 -3.48 5.33
N ARG A 151 5.86 -4.51 6.10
CA ARG A 151 4.53 -4.63 6.68
C ARG A 151 4.33 -3.52 7.72
N THR A 152 3.27 -2.76 7.53
CA THR A 152 2.88 -1.62 8.38
C THR A 152 2.24 -2.01 9.70
N TRP A 153 1.80 -3.26 9.84
CA TRP A 153 1.00 -3.72 10.98
C TRP A 153 -0.20 -2.79 11.17
N SER A 154 -0.46 -2.36 12.39
CA SER A 154 -1.68 -1.63 12.74
C SER A 154 -1.77 -0.23 12.16
N THR A 155 -0.70 0.32 11.56
CA THR A 155 -0.79 1.56 10.78
C THR A 155 -1.76 1.40 9.58
N ALA A 156 -1.95 0.18 9.07
CA ALA A 156 -2.95 -0.14 8.04
C ALA A 156 -4.38 0.31 8.41
N LYS A 157 -4.72 0.35 9.71
CA LYS A 157 -6.06 0.76 10.18
C LYS A 157 -6.36 2.22 9.88
N SER A 158 -5.34 3.08 9.87
CA SER A 158 -5.50 4.49 9.50
C SER A 158 -5.88 4.64 8.02
N ILE A 159 -5.31 3.79 7.15
CA ILE A 159 -5.69 3.73 5.73
C ILE A 159 -7.13 3.23 5.60
N ALA A 160 -7.48 2.17 6.36
CA ALA A 160 -8.84 1.63 6.39
C ALA A 160 -9.87 2.69 6.80
N ALA A 161 -9.64 3.37 7.92
CA ALA A 161 -10.51 4.41 8.44
C ALA A 161 -10.64 5.60 7.47
N THR A 162 -9.55 5.96 6.78
CA THR A 162 -9.57 7.03 5.76
C THR A 162 -10.45 6.64 4.58
N LEU A 163 -10.28 5.43 4.04
CA LEU A 163 -11.08 4.92 2.92
C LEU A 163 -12.57 4.78 3.28
N ILE A 164 -12.86 4.30 4.49
CA ILE A 164 -14.23 4.22 5.02
C ILE A 164 -14.81 5.62 5.21
N GLY A 165 -14.03 6.56 5.73
CA GLY A 165 -14.42 7.96 5.89
C GLY A 165 -14.83 8.60 4.57
N MET A 166 -14.10 8.33 3.48
CA MET A 166 -14.48 8.80 2.14
C MET A 166 -15.88 8.28 1.72
N LEU A 167 -16.20 7.01 1.99
CA LEU A 167 -17.53 6.46 1.70
C LEU A 167 -18.63 7.02 2.62
N VAL A 168 -18.29 7.41 3.85
CA VAL A 168 -19.19 8.13 4.75
C VAL A 168 -19.48 9.53 4.20
N ASP A 169 -18.46 10.26 3.75
CA ASP A 169 -18.62 11.58 3.12
C ASP A 169 -19.43 11.52 1.82
N GLU A 170 -19.32 10.42 1.06
CA GLU A 170 -20.15 10.12 -0.11
C GLU A 170 -21.59 9.68 0.23
N GLY A 171 -21.93 9.50 1.51
CA GLY A 171 -23.24 9.03 1.96
C GLY A 171 -23.52 7.55 1.66
N ARG A 172 -22.48 6.76 1.35
CA ARG A 172 -22.58 5.31 1.06
C ARG A 172 -22.49 4.45 2.32
N LEU A 173 -21.94 5.01 3.40
CA LEU A 173 -21.88 4.42 4.74
C LEU A 173 -22.37 5.43 5.78
N GLU A 174 -22.88 4.94 6.90
CA GLU A 174 -23.29 5.76 8.05
C GLU A 174 -22.57 5.28 9.30
N LEU A 175 -21.98 6.19 10.07
CA LEU A 175 -21.23 5.85 11.28
C LEU A 175 -22.11 5.22 12.36
N ASP A 176 -23.30 5.79 12.57
CA ASP A 176 -24.20 5.40 13.66
C ASP A 176 -25.30 4.41 13.21
N GLY A 177 -25.28 4.02 11.93
CA GLY A 177 -26.10 2.94 11.40
C GLY A 177 -25.55 1.56 11.80
N PRO A 178 -26.41 0.52 11.88
CA PRO A 178 -25.95 -0.84 12.11
C PRO A 178 -25.08 -1.32 10.94
N LEU A 179 -24.12 -2.21 11.22
CA LEU A 179 -23.27 -2.81 10.18
C LEU A 179 -24.08 -3.62 9.14
N GLY A 180 -25.25 -4.15 9.55
CA GLY A 180 -26.29 -4.65 8.66
C GLY A 180 -25.93 -5.89 7.85
N PHE A 181 -24.93 -6.69 8.27
CA PHE A 181 -24.63 -8.00 7.70
C PHE A 181 -25.07 -9.13 8.64
N GLU A 182 -25.26 -10.32 8.08
CA GLU A 182 -25.58 -11.52 8.85
C GLU A 182 -24.41 -11.88 9.78
N TRP A 183 -24.66 -12.38 10.98
CA TRP A 183 -23.59 -12.83 11.88
C TRP A 183 -23.42 -14.35 11.84
N LEU A 184 -22.25 -14.84 12.24
CA LEU A 184 -21.94 -16.26 12.29
C LEU A 184 -21.73 -16.73 13.75
N PRO A 185 -21.99 -18.01 14.06
CA PRO A 185 -22.93 -18.86 13.34
C PRO A 185 -24.31 -18.18 13.28
N GLU A 186 -25.09 -18.54 12.25
CA GLU A 186 -26.46 -18.05 12.13
C GLU A 186 -27.29 -18.48 13.35
N THR A 187 -28.02 -17.54 13.93
CA THR A 187 -28.90 -17.83 15.08
C THR A 187 -30.28 -18.22 14.58
N SER A 188 -31.12 -18.81 15.44
CA SER A 188 -32.50 -19.15 15.08
C SER A 188 -33.38 -17.93 14.77
N SER A 189 -32.94 -16.74 15.14
CA SER A 189 -33.68 -15.48 15.01
C SER A 189 -32.74 -14.33 14.64
N PRO A 190 -32.16 -14.33 13.42
CA PRO A 190 -31.13 -13.39 13.00
C PRO A 190 -31.52 -11.92 13.14
N GLU A 191 -32.82 -11.61 12.98
CA GLU A 191 -33.39 -10.27 13.16
C GLU A 191 -33.29 -9.74 14.59
N THR A 192 -33.19 -10.63 15.58
CA THR A 192 -33.04 -10.30 17.01
C THR A 192 -31.64 -10.53 17.55
N ASP A 193 -30.66 -10.85 16.70
CA ASP A 193 -29.27 -11.02 17.14
C ASP A 193 -28.76 -9.74 17.82
N PRO A 194 -28.29 -9.79 19.08
CA PRO A 194 -27.86 -8.59 19.79
C PRO A 194 -26.67 -7.90 19.13
N ARG A 195 -25.89 -8.61 18.29
CA ARG A 195 -24.80 -8.02 17.50
C ARG A 195 -25.31 -7.06 16.42
N ASN A 196 -26.59 -7.09 16.07
CA ASN A 196 -27.20 -6.14 15.14
C ASN A 196 -27.18 -4.68 15.66
N ALA A 197 -26.97 -4.48 16.96
CA ALA A 197 -26.79 -3.14 17.54
C ALA A 197 -25.37 -2.56 17.32
N ILE A 198 -24.44 -3.34 16.78
CA ILE A 198 -23.08 -2.86 16.48
C ILE A 198 -23.13 -1.93 15.26
N THR A 199 -22.59 -0.72 15.43
CA THR A 199 -22.50 0.29 14.39
C THR A 199 -21.11 0.34 13.77
N LEU A 200 -20.99 1.01 12.62
CA LEU A 200 -19.68 1.28 12.01
C LEU A 200 -18.76 2.08 12.96
N ARG A 201 -19.31 3.03 13.71
CA ARG A 201 -18.56 3.78 14.73
C ARG A 201 -18.01 2.87 15.82
N HIS A 202 -18.78 1.88 16.27
CA HIS A 202 -18.30 0.93 17.28
C HIS A 202 -17.10 0.14 16.77
N ALA A 203 -17.17 -0.35 15.53
CA ALA A 203 -16.08 -1.08 14.88
C ALA A 203 -14.82 -0.24 14.67
N LEU A 204 -14.96 0.99 14.14
CA LEU A 204 -13.83 1.91 13.94
C LEU A 204 -13.15 2.34 15.25
N ASN A 205 -13.91 2.38 16.35
CA ASN A 205 -13.41 2.76 17.67
C ASN A 205 -13.03 1.57 18.55
N MET A 206 -13.04 0.33 18.04
CA MET A 206 -12.77 -0.89 18.80
C MET A 206 -13.60 -0.98 20.10
N SER A 207 -14.89 -0.79 19.94
CA SER A 207 -15.88 -0.75 21.02
C SER A 207 -17.11 -1.58 20.69
N THR A 208 -16.97 -2.60 19.84
CA THR A 208 -18.10 -3.47 19.43
C THR A 208 -18.68 -4.27 20.60
N GLY A 209 -17.89 -4.50 21.65
CA GLY A 209 -18.26 -5.38 22.77
C GLY A 209 -18.16 -6.87 22.44
N LEU A 210 -17.64 -7.21 21.26
CA LEU A 210 -17.31 -8.58 20.87
C LEU A 210 -16.14 -9.11 21.71
N GLN A 211 -16.02 -10.43 21.79
CA GLN A 211 -14.91 -11.07 22.47
C GLN A 211 -13.59 -10.74 21.76
N SER A 212 -12.75 -9.94 22.42
CA SER A 212 -11.40 -9.68 21.96
C SER A 212 -10.53 -10.94 22.08
N ILE A 213 -9.78 -11.25 21.05
CA ILE A 213 -8.87 -12.39 20.96
C ILE A 213 -7.43 -11.87 20.88
N ASP A 214 -7.21 -10.83 20.08
CA ASP A 214 -5.86 -10.34 19.78
C ASP A 214 -5.25 -9.60 20.97
N ASN A 215 -6.03 -8.76 21.67
CA ASN A 215 -5.58 -8.14 22.92
C ASN A 215 -5.38 -9.15 24.06
N ASN A 216 -6.00 -10.33 23.96
CA ASN A 216 -5.75 -11.46 24.87
C ASN A 216 -4.53 -12.29 24.47
N ARG A 217 -3.71 -11.82 23.52
CA ARG A 217 -2.50 -12.49 23.01
C ARG A 217 -2.76 -13.85 22.37
N MET A 218 -3.98 -14.03 21.86
CA MET A 218 -4.39 -15.25 21.15
C MET A 218 -4.39 -15.07 19.63
N GLU A 219 -3.74 -14.00 19.12
CA GLU A 219 -3.73 -13.66 17.68
C GLU A 219 -3.27 -14.84 16.81
N TYR A 220 -2.23 -15.56 17.21
CA TYR A 220 -1.65 -16.69 16.47
C TYR A 220 -2.41 -18.00 16.62
N ALA A 221 -3.27 -18.11 17.64
CA ALA A 221 -3.96 -19.35 17.96
C ALA A 221 -5.38 -19.39 17.40
N THR A 222 -6.12 -18.30 17.59
CA THR A 222 -7.56 -18.22 17.25
C THR A 222 -7.99 -16.81 16.83
N GLY A 223 -7.04 -15.88 16.72
CA GLY A 223 -7.29 -14.48 16.41
C GLY A 223 -6.94 -14.15 14.96
N SER A 224 -6.71 -12.87 14.67
CA SER A 224 -6.53 -12.42 13.29
C SER A 224 -5.32 -13.05 12.58
N GLY A 225 -4.37 -13.62 13.33
CA GLY A 225 -3.26 -14.39 12.78
C GLY A 225 -3.68 -15.59 11.92
N MET A 226 -4.89 -16.13 12.14
CA MET A 226 -5.48 -17.17 11.30
C MET A 226 -5.65 -16.67 9.86
N SER A 227 -6.23 -15.48 9.69
CA SER A 227 -6.32 -14.83 8.38
C SER A 227 -4.97 -14.36 7.83
N TYR A 228 -4.02 -13.99 8.70
CA TYR A 228 -2.74 -13.41 8.26
C TYR A 228 -1.75 -14.45 7.76
N TRP A 229 -1.74 -15.64 8.36
CA TRP A 229 -0.71 -16.65 8.13
C TRP A 229 -1.25 -18.06 7.89
N ALA A 230 -2.43 -18.40 8.45
CA ALA A 230 -3.01 -19.74 8.31
C ALA A 230 -3.94 -19.88 7.09
N GLY A 231 -4.27 -18.76 6.42
CA GLY A 231 -5.10 -18.75 5.22
C GLY A 231 -6.61 -18.81 5.51
N ASP A 232 -7.01 -18.48 6.73
CA ASP A 232 -8.42 -18.42 7.13
C ASP A 232 -9.12 -17.16 6.60
N SER A 233 -10.44 -17.14 6.69
CA SER A 233 -11.27 -16.04 6.20
C SER A 233 -11.28 -14.87 7.18
N SER A 234 -10.76 -13.72 6.76
CA SER A 234 -10.75 -12.51 7.60
C SER A 234 -12.16 -12.01 7.92
N VAL A 235 -13.13 -12.28 7.04
CA VAL A 235 -14.52 -11.84 7.18
C VAL A 235 -15.35 -12.81 8.01
N GLU A 236 -15.23 -14.12 7.77
CA GLU A 236 -16.00 -15.12 8.53
C GLU A 236 -15.55 -15.11 10.00
N ASP A 237 -14.24 -15.17 10.26
CA ASP A 237 -13.70 -15.16 11.62
C ASP A 237 -14.15 -13.94 12.42
N ALA A 238 -14.18 -12.77 11.78
CA ALA A 238 -14.64 -11.54 12.39
C ALA A 238 -16.14 -11.59 12.75
N ARG A 239 -16.97 -12.18 11.88
CA ARG A 239 -18.42 -12.32 12.06
C ARG A 239 -18.81 -13.41 13.06
N GLU A 240 -17.89 -14.32 13.37
CA GLU A 240 -18.10 -15.41 14.33
C GLU A 240 -17.95 -15.00 15.80
N ARG A 241 -17.45 -13.79 16.07
CA ARG A 241 -17.17 -13.39 17.45
C ARG A 241 -18.47 -13.22 18.25
N GLY A 242 -18.44 -13.73 19.48
CA GLY A 242 -19.55 -13.60 20.42
C GLY A 242 -19.59 -12.22 21.07
N LEU A 243 -20.79 -11.68 21.30
CA LEU A 243 -20.98 -10.45 22.05
C LEU A 243 -20.88 -10.72 23.56
N ILE A 244 -19.96 -10.04 24.24
CA ILE A 244 -19.72 -10.22 25.69
C ILE A 244 -19.98 -8.94 26.49
N ARG A 245 -20.22 -7.81 25.82
CA ARG A 245 -20.49 -6.50 26.41
C ARG A 245 -21.45 -5.72 25.53
N GLU A 246 -22.13 -4.74 26.10
CA GLU A 246 -22.97 -3.81 25.35
C GLU A 246 -22.09 -2.96 24.39
N PRO A 247 -22.43 -2.87 23.08
CA PRO A 247 -21.68 -2.07 22.13
C PRO A 247 -21.54 -0.60 22.57
N GLY A 248 -20.37 -0.01 22.34
CA GLY A 248 -20.05 1.38 22.68
C GLY A 248 -19.69 1.62 24.14
N THR A 249 -19.85 0.64 25.04
CA THR A 249 -19.64 0.84 26.49
C THR A 249 -18.20 0.64 26.96
N ARG A 250 -17.36 -0.04 26.17
CA ARG A 250 -15.96 -0.31 26.52
C ARG A 250 -15.07 -0.36 25.29
N TRP A 251 -13.91 0.27 25.38
CA TRP A 251 -12.82 0.11 24.44
C TRP A 251 -12.05 -1.18 24.75
N ASP A 252 -11.80 -2.01 23.74
CA ASP A 252 -10.94 -3.18 23.82
C ASP A 252 -10.30 -3.43 22.44
N TYR A 253 -8.97 -3.29 22.36
CA TYR A 253 -8.27 -3.35 21.08
C TYR A 253 -8.53 -4.68 20.35
N GLU A 254 -8.97 -4.64 19.09
CA GLU A 254 -9.26 -5.85 18.33
C GLU A 254 -9.07 -5.62 16.83
N ASN A 255 -8.32 -6.51 16.17
CA ASN A 255 -8.13 -6.44 14.72
C ASN A 255 -9.41 -6.84 13.97
N TYR A 256 -10.20 -7.77 14.52
CA TYR A 256 -11.48 -8.15 13.91
C TYR A 256 -12.50 -7.00 13.87
N ASP A 257 -12.49 -6.08 14.84
CA ASP A 257 -13.33 -4.87 14.79
C ASP A 257 -13.01 -4.04 13.53
N THR A 258 -11.73 -3.88 13.19
CA THR A 258 -11.33 -3.22 11.93
C THR A 258 -11.78 -4.02 10.70
N LEU A 259 -11.64 -5.35 10.73
CA LEU A 259 -12.02 -6.20 9.59
C LEU A 259 -13.54 -6.19 9.34
N LEU A 260 -14.37 -6.06 10.38
CA LEU A 260 -15.82 -5.83 10.24
C LEU A 260 -16.12 -4.51 9.53
N ALA A 261 -15.40 -3.44 9.87
CA ALA A 261 -15.55 -2.14 9.21
C ALA A 261 -15.11 -2.21 7.73
N VAL A 262 -14.04 -2.94 7.43
CA VAL A 262 -13.56 -3.20 6.06
C VAL A 262 -14.57 -4.04 5.27
N TYR A 263 -15.22 -5.01 5.91
CA TYR A 263 -16.30 -5.78 5.30
C TYR A 263 -17.53 -4.91 4.99
N ALA A 264 -17.90 -3.99 5.88
CA ALA A 264 -18.95 -3.01 5.60
C ALA A 264 -18.61 -2.14 4.39
N MET A 265 -17.35 -1.69 4.26
CA MET A 265 -16.83 -1.01 3.07
C MET A 265 -16.98 -1.86 1.81
N LYS A 266 -16.59 -3.14 1.83
CA LYS A 266 -16.78 -4.06 0.69
C LYS A 266 -18.24 -4.11 0.24
N ARG A 267 -19.17 -4.23 1.18
CA ARG A 267 -20.61 -4.29 0.90
C ARG A 267 -21.17 -2.99 0.32
N ALA A 268 -20.71 -1.83 0.80
CA ALA A 268 -21.11 -0.54 0.27
C ALA A 268 -20.57 -0.28 -1.16
N LEU A 269 -19.42 -0.86 -1.49
CA LEU A 269 -18.85 -0.82 -2.85
C LEU A 269 -19.57 -1.75 -3.83
N GLY A 270 -20.15 -2.86 -3.36
CA GLY A 270 -21.09 -3.69 -4.12
C GLY A 270 -20.51 -4.55 -5.25
N GLY A 271 -19.22 -4.39 -5.61
CA GLY A 271 -18.57 -5.19 -6.66
C GLY A 271 -17.09 -5.47 -6.37
N GLU A 272 -16.64 -6.70 -6.66
CA GLU A 272 -15.26 -7.14 -6.41
C GLU A 272 -14.21 -6.25 -7.08
N ARG A 273 -14.47 -5.85 -8.32
CA ARG A 273 -13.58 -4.95 -9.05
C ARG A 273 -13.52 -3.56 -8.42
N GLU A 274 -14.66 -3.01 -8.04
CA GLU A 274 -14.70 -1.69 -7.40
C GLU A 274 -13.95 -1.75 -6.08
N TYR A 275 -14.21 -2.76 -5.25
CA TYR A 275 -13.49 -3.02 -4.01
C TYR A 275 -11.97 -3.12 -4.23
N ALA A 276 -11.51 -3.99 -5.13
CA ALA A 276 -10.09 -4.19 -5.40
C ALA A 276 -9.37 -2.93 -5.90
N GLU A 277 -10.04 -2.11 -6.73
CA GLU A 277 -9.45 -0.89 -7.28
C GLU A 277 -9.62 0.34 -6.36
N PHE A 278 -10.51 0.27 -5.37
CA PHE A 278 -10.93 1.43 -4.56
C PHE A 278 -9.78 2.09 -3.79
N PRO A 279 -8.95 1.38 -2.98
CA PRO A 279 -7.86 2.02 -2.24
C PRO A 279 -6.94 2.84 -3.15
N ARG A 280 -6.58 2.24 -4.29
CA ARG A 280 -5.71 2.87 -5.29
C ARG A 280 -6.35 4.12 -5.89
N LYS A 281 -7.58 4.01 -6.41
CA LYS A 281 -8.26 5.11 -7.11
C LYS A 281 -8.70 6.23 -6.18
N ALA A 282 -9.18 5.88 -4.99
CA ALA A 282 -9.77 6.84 -4.07
C ALA A 282 -8.71 7.63 -3.31
N LEU A 283 -7.62 6.97 -2.90
CA LEU A 283 -6.59 7.52 -2.02
C LEU A 283 -5.18 7.41 -2.63
N LEU A 284 -4.62 6.21 -2.76
CA LEU A 284 -3.16 6.02 -2.91
C LEU A 284 -2.58 6.74 -4.13
N ASP A 285 -3.21 6.58 -5.31
CA ASP A 285 -2.73 7.24 -6.54
C ASP A 285 -2.82 8.76 -6.48
N LYS A 286 -3.74 9.31 -5.67
CA LYS A 286 -3.96 10.77 -5.55
C LYS A 286 -2.95 11.45 -4.63
N ILE A 287 -2.29 10.69 -3.76
CA ILE A 287 -1.31 11.22 -2.80
C ILE A 287 0.10 10.66 -3.05
N GLY A 288 0.34 10.10 -4.23
CA GLY A 288 1.67 9.66 -4.64
C GLY A 288 2.16 8.34 -4.04
N MET A 289 1.30 7.60 -3.31
CA MET A 289 1.66 6.30 -2.72
C MET A 289 1.73 5.18 -3.77
N ARG A 290 2.83 5.14 -4.54
CA ARG A 290 3.03 4.20 -5.67
C ARG A 290 3.66 2.87 -5.26
N ASN A 291 4.20 2.79 -4.04
CA ASN A 291 4.88 1.62 -3.50
C ASN A 291 4.06 0.87 -2.46
N THR A 292 2.78 1.21 -2.31
CA THR A 292 1.88 0.60 -1.36
C THR A 292 1.12 -0.57 -1.96
N LEU A 293 1.24 -1.74 -1.32
CA LEU A 293 0.43 -2.92 -1.60
C LEU A 293 -0.55 -3.17 -0.44
N VAL A 294 -1.84 -2.99 -0.71
CA VAL A 294 -2.91 -3.41 0.21
C VAL A 294 -3.24 -4.87 -0.07
N SER A 295 -2.79 -5.79 0.78
CA SER A 295 -2.96 -7.22 0.57
C SER A 295 -4.33 -7.71 1.02
N THR A 296 -4.75 -8.82 0.43
CA THR A 296 -5.97 -9.55 0.79
C THR A 296 -5.65 -10.88 1.44
N ASP A 297 -6.63 -11.48 2.09
CA ASP A 297 -6.63 -12.92 2.35
C ASP A 297 -6.84 -13.70 1.04
N ARG A 298 -6.89 -15.03 1.14
CA ARG A 298 -7.05 -15.91 -0.04
C ARG A 298 -8.43 -15.82 -0.71
N PHE A 299 -9.39 -15.15 -0.09
CA PHE A 299 -10.76 -14.96 -0.60
C PHE A 299 -10.95 -13.58 -1.24
N GLY A 300 -9.88 -12.77 -1.28
CA GLY A 300 -9.91 -11.44 -1.88
C GLY A 300 -10.41 -10.35 -0.93
N ASP A 301 -10.48 -10.62 0.37
CA ASP A 301 -10.84 -9.62 1.38
C ASP A 301 -9.61 -8.88 1.90
N PHE A 302 -9.63 -7.54 1.87
CA PHE A 302 -8.51 -6.75 2.35
C PHE A 302 -8.27 -6.97 3.84
N VAL A 303 -7.01 -7.24 4.17
CA VAL A 303 -6.59 -7.43 5.57
C VAL A 303 -6.00 -6.11 6.10
N LEU A 304 -6.82 -5.07 6.01
CA LEU A 304 -6.50 -3.67 6.36
C LEU A 304 -6.35 -3.42 7.87
N SER A 305 -6.35 -4.48 8.67
CA SER A 305 -5.92 -4.45 10.08
C SER A 305 -4.41 -4.59 10.25
N SER A 306 -3.67 -5.15 9.27
CA SER A 306 -2.22 -5.40 9.39
C SER A 306 -1.43 -5.52 8.06
N GLN A 307 -2.06 -6.06 7.01
CA GLN A 307 -1.37 -6.52 5.79
C GLN A 307 -1.31 -5.44 4.70
N VAL A 308 -0.83 -4.26 5.06
CA VAL A 308 -0.40 -3.27 4.07
C VAL A 308 1.12 -3.24 4.07
N TYR A 309 1.71 -3.37 2.88
CA TYR A 309 3.15 -3.31 2.66
C TYR A 309 3.46 -1.99 1.96
N THR A 310 4.22 -1.14 2.62
CA THR A 310 4.60 0.18 2.10
C THR A 310 6.06 0.50 2.43
N ASN A 311 6.62 1.53 1.82
CA ASN A 311 7.94 2.06 2.18
C ASN A 311 7.78 3.27 3.12
N ALA A 312 8.88 3.91 3.52
CA ALA A 312 8.81 5.04 4.46
C ALA A 312 8.30 6.35 3.84
N ARG A 313 8.34 6.49 2.50
CA ARG A 313 8.02 7.72 1.76
C ARG A 313 6.54 7.83 1.41
N ASP A 314 5.90 6.69 1.18
CA ASP A 314 4.46 6.50 1.05
C ASP A 314 3.77 6.59 2.42
#